data_AF-A0A7C3JQB5-F1
#
_entry.id   AF-A0A7C3JQB5-F1
#
_cell.length_a   1.000
_cell.length_b   1.000
_cell.length_c   1.000
_cell.angle_alpha   90.00
_cell.angle_beta   90.00
_cell.angle_gamma   90.00
#
_symmetry.space_group_name_H-M   'P 1'
#
loop_
_entity.id
_entity.type
_entity.pdbx_description
1 polymer ?
#
loop_
_entity_poly.entity_id
_entity_poly.type
_entity_poly.pdbx_seq_one_letter_code
_entity_poly.pdbx_strand_id
1 'polypeptide(L)'
;MHMIAGRLSPPSFSRMVVVQYLGLLVFLLLAAAGSVARAQSLPPAEREKIERLIARVAERKDTTFIRNGRTYDAATAAVFLRKKWQANETAVQSVRDFIDKIGSFSSTSGKPYLIRLPDGREVQSSHFLLAELEDVENEWNSPGDLRSQ
;
A
#
# COMPACT_ATOMS: atom_id res chain seq x y z
N MET A 1 71.51 -16.12 -34.50
CA MET A 1 71.20 -17.28 -33.63
C MET A 1 70.21 -16.84 -32.56
N HIS A 2 69.19 -17.69 -32.33
CA HIS A 2 68.15 -17.70 -31.30
C HIS A 2 66.90 -16.79 -31.43
N MET A 3 65.78 -17.47 -31.74
CA MET A 3 64.39 -17.07 -31.49
C MET A 3 64.07 -16.98 -29.99
N ILE A 4 63.14 -16.10 -29.59
CA ILE A 4 62.12 -16.40 -28.57
C ILE A 4 60.83 -15.60 -28.89
N ALA A 5 59.69 -16.27 -28.88
CA ALA A 5 58.34 -15.72 -29.04
C ALA A 5 57.83 -15.04 -27.75
N GLY A 6 56.96 -14.01 -27.88
CA GLY A 6 56.39 -13.29 -26.73
C GLY A 6 55.04 -12.64 -27.02
N ARG A 7 53.97 -13.45 -26.96
CA ARG A 7 52.61 -13.19 -26.42
C ARG A 7 51.94 -11.82 -26.74
N LEU A 8 50.89 -11.86 -27.56
CA LEU A 8 49.87 -10.79 -27.65
C LEU A 8 49.27 -10.50 -26.26
N SER A 9 49.19 -9.22 -25.90
CA SER A 9 48.42 -8.73 -24.75
C SER A 9 47.08 -8.19 -25.24
N PRO A 10 45.92 -8.59 -24.68
CA PRO A 10 44.64 -7.97 -25.04
C PRO A 10 44.53 -6.55 -24.46
N PRO A 11 43.81 -5.64 -25.13
CA PRO A 11 43.58 -4.29 -24.61
C PRO A 11 42.73 -4.32 -23.33
N SER A 12 43.12 -3.50 -22.35
CA SER A 12 42.47 -3.36 -21.05
C SER A 12 41.13 -2.61 -21.16
N PHE A 13 40.03 -3.34 -21.00
CA PHE A 13 38.64 -2.86 -21.11
C PHE A 13 38.14 -1.99 -19.92
N SER A 14 39.02 -1.32 -19.18
CA SER A 14 38.68 -0.81 -17.83
C SER A 14 38.86 0.69 -17.58
N ARG A 15 38.94 1.53 -18.63
CA ARG A 15 39.12 2.98 -18.44
C ARG A 15 38.08 3.90 -19.10
N MET A 16 37.22 3.37 -19.96
CA MET A 16 36.24 4.18 -20.70
C MET A 16 34.82 4.20 -20.11
N VAL A 17 34.53 3.34 -19.12
CA VAL A 17 33.21 3.30 -18.46
C VAL A 17 33.12 4.37 -17.35
N VAL A 18 34.22 4.65 -16.63
CA VAL A 18 34.18 5.51 -15.43
C VAL A 18 34.00 7.01 -15.75
N VAL A 19 34.49 7.49 -16.91
CA VAL A 19 34.40 8.92 -17.27
C VAL A 19 32.99 9.32 -17.74
N GLN A 20 32.17 8.38 -18.25
CA GLN A 20 30.76 8.65 -18.58
C GLN A 20 29.86 8.78 -17.34
N TYR A 21 30.21 8.14 -16.22
CA TYR A 21 29.41 8.23 -14.98
C TYR A 21 29.71 9.48 -14.15
N LEU A 22 30.86 10.14 -14.32
CA LEU A 22 31.17 11.37 -13.56
C LEU A 22 30.42 12.61 -14.06
N GLY A 23 30.07 12.69 -15.35
CA GLY A 23 29.28 13.80 -15.91
C GLY A 23 27.77 13.70 -15.60
N LEU A 24 27.24 12.48 -15.48
CA LEU A 24 25.83 12.25 -15.14
C LEU A 24 25.54 12.49 -13.65
N LEU A 25 26.56 12.36 -12.79
CA LEU A 25 26.41 12.54 -11.34
C LEU A 25 26.36 14.02 -10.91
N VAL A 26 26.94 14.94 -11.69
CA VAL A 26 26.89 16.38 -11.38
C VAL A 26 25.60 17.03 -11.92
N PHE A 27 25.01 16.53 -13.01
CA PHE A 27 23.70 17.01 -13.50
C PHE A 27 22.51 16.50 -12.65
N LEU A 28 22.65 15.35 -11.97
CA LEU A 28 21.66 14.86 -11.00
C LEU A 28 21.75 15.54 -9.62
N LEU A 29 22.86 16.21 -9.30
CA LEU A 29 23.05 16.91 -8.03
C LEU A 29 22.57 18.37 -8.03
N LEU A 30 22.27 18.96 -9.19
CA LEU A 30 21.79 20.35 -9.33
C LEU A 30 20.28 20.48 -9.61
N ALA A 31 19.54 19.36 -9.68
CA ALA A 31 18.07 19.34 -9.85
C ALA A 31 17.30 18.89 -8.59
N ALA A 32 17.96 18.72 -7.44
CA ALA A 32 17.33 18.24 -6.20
C ALA A 32 16.92 19.36 -5.22
N ALA A 33 16.99 20.63 -5.63
CA ALA A 33 16.39 21.74 -4.89
C ALA A 33 14.93 21.94 -5.34
N GLY A 34 14.06 20.97 -5.04
CA GLY A 34 12.69 20.99 -5.52
C GLY A 34 11.77 20.09 -4.72
N SER A 35 11.04 20.71 -3.79
CA SER A 35 9.95 20.14 -2.99
C SER A 35 10.38 19.20 -1.86
N VAL A 36 10.59 19.77 -0.67
CA VAL A 36 10.29 19.03 0.56
C VAL A 36 8.80 18.73 0.50
N ALA A 37 8.42 17.55 0.01
CA ALA A 37 7.06 17.08 0.07
C ALA A 37 6.68 17.03 1.55
N ARG A 38 5.88 18.00 2.01
CA ARG A 38 5.27 17.95 3.33
C ARG A 38 4.44 16.68 3.35
N ALA A 39 4.84 15.69 4.16
CA ALA A 39 3.97 14.57 4.48
C ALA A 39 2.71 15.16 5.12
N GLN A 40 1.62 15.24 4.36
CA GLN A 40 0.33 15.65 4.91
C GLN A 40 -0.13 14.49 5.79
N SER A 41 -0.33 14.77 7.08
CA SER A 41 -0.94 13.81 7.99
C SER A 41 -2.39 13.57 7.57
N LEU A 42 -2.83 12.31 7.65
CA LEU A 42 -4.22 11.95 7.40
C LEU A 42 -5.15 12.83 8.27
N PRO A 43 -6.17 13.51 7.69
CA PRO A 43 -7.09 14.34 8.44
C PRO A 43 -7.74 13.56 9.60
N PRO A 44 -7.99 14.17 10.77
CA PRO A 44 -8.56 13.49 11.93
C PRO A 44 -9.89 12.78 11.62
N ALA A 45 -10.76 13.41 10.84
CA ALA A 45 -12.03 12.83 10.41
C ALA A 45 -11.84 11.55 9.57
N GLU A 46 -10.91 11.57 8.62
CA GLU A 46 -10.60 10.39 7.79
C GLU A 46 -9.99 9.25 8.62
N ARG A 47 -9.13 9.59 9.60
CA ARG A 47 -8.60 8.61 10.56
C ARG A 47 -9.72 7.96 11.37
N GLU A 48 -10.67 8.74 11.87
CA GLU A 48 -11.80 8.21 12.63
C GLU A 48 -12.69 7.30 11.78
N LYS A 49 -12.96 7.67 10.53
CA LYS A 49 -13.70 6.81 9.58
C LYS A 49 -13.01 5.47 9.37
N ILE A 50 -11.68 5.44 9.23
CA ILE A 50 -10.93 4.18 9.11
C ILE A 50 -11.09 3.33 10.38
N GLU A 51 -10.96 3.93 11.56
CA GLU A 51 -11.13 3.19 12.83
C GLU A 51 -12.55 2.60 12.96
N ARG A 52 -13.59 3.36 12.60
CA ARG A 52 -14.98 2.88 12.56
C ARG A 52 -15.17 1.76 11.55
N LEU A 53 -14.60 1.90 10.35
CA LEU A 53 -14.66 0.87 9.32
C LEU A 53 -13.99 -0.44 9.79
N ILE A 54 -12.85 -0.36 10.47
CA ILE A 54 -12.19 -1.54 11.07
C ILE A 54 -13.07 -2.15 12.18
N ALA A 55 -13.76 -1.34 12.98
CA ALA A 55 -14.69 -1.82 13.99
C ALA A 55 -15.89 -2.56 13.35
N ARG A 56 -16.49 -2.00 12.29
CA ARG A 56 -17.55 -2.65 11.50
C ARG A 56 -17.12 -4.01 10.99
N VAL A 57 -15.92 -4.10 10.42
CA VAL A 57 -15.34 -5.38 9.97
C VAL A 57 -15.31 -6.40 11.12
N ALA A 58 -14.89 -6.00 12.33
CA ALA A 58 -14.82 -6.90 13.48
C ALA A 58 -16.21 -7.41 13.94
N GLU A 59 -17.28 -6.65 13.69
CA GLU A 59 -18.65 -6.99 14.06
C GLU A 59 -19.31 -8.01 13.11
N ARG A 60 -18.76 -8.20 11.90
CA ARG A 60 -19.30 -9.06 10.84
C ARG A 60 -18.94 -10.54 11.03
N LYS A 61 -19.31 -11.09 12.18
CA LYS A 61 -18.90 -12.41 12.69
C LYS A 61 -19.33 -13.60 11.83
N ASP A 62 -20.32 -13.42 10.98
CA ASP A 62 -20.89 -14.40 10.06
C ASP A 62 -20.20 -14.41 8.68
N THR A 63 -19.19 -13.56 8.47
CA THR A 63 -18.40 -13.49 7.24
C THR A 63 -17.04 -14.16 7.39
N THR A 64 -16.51 -14.71 6.30
CA THR A 64 -15.17 -15.29 6.24
C THR A 64 -14.29 -14.51 5.27
N PHE A 65 -13.16 -14.00 5.75
CA PHE A 65 -12.19 -13.25 4.94
C PHE A 65 -11.17 -14.20 4.32
N ILE A 66 -10.92 -14.06 3.03
CA ILE A 66 -10.06 -14.95 2.25
C ILE A 66 -8.90 -14.15 1.67
N ARG A 67 -7.68 -14.52 2.06
CA ARG A 67 -6.43 -13.94 1.55
C ARG A 67 -5.49 -15.02 1.08
N ASN A 68 -5.11 -14.99 -0.19
CA ASN A 68 -4.19 -15.95 -0.81
C ASN A 68 -4.59 -17.42 -0.56
N GLY A 69 -5.91 -17.70 -0.60
CA GLY A 69 -6.47 -19.03 -0.37
C GLY A 69 -6.58 -19.45 1.10
N ARG A 70 -6.20 -18.59 2.06
CA ARG A 70 -6.38 -18.82 3.49
C ARG A 70 -7.59 -18.05 4.00
N THR A 71 -8.35 -18.68 4.89
CA THR A 71 -9.54 -18.10 5.52
C THR A 71 -9.20 -17.52 6.89
N TYR A 72 -9.89 -16.44 7.26
CA TYR A 72 -9.75 -15.73 8.52
C TYR A 72 -11.13 -15.29 9.00
N ASP A 73 -11.33 -15.27 10.31
CA ASP A 73 -12.53 -14.68 10.92
C ASP A 73 -12.48 -13.14 10.87
N ALA A 74 -13.62 -12.53 11.16
CA ALA A 74 -13.82 -11.09 11.16
C ALA A 74 -12.87 -10.36 12.12
N ALA A 75 -12.64 -10.91 13.32
CA ALA A 75 -11.75 -10.33 14.32
C ALA A 75 -10.30 -10.32 13.85
N THR A 76 -9.83 -11.41 13.26
CA THR A 76 -8.48 -11.54 12.70
C THR A 76 -8.30 -10.62 11.49
N ALA A 77 -9.33 -10.50 10.64
CA ALA A 77 -9.32 -9.58 9.51
C ALA A 77 -9.15 -8.12 9.97
N ALA A 78 -9.90 -7.69 10.98
CA ALA A 78 -9.77 -6.35 11.56
C ALA A 78 -8.35 -6.08 12.12
N VAL A 79 -7.76 -7.07 12.81
CA VAL A 79 -6.37 -6.98 13.28
C VAL A 79 -5.39 -6.82 12.11
N PHE A 80 -5.56 -7.56 11.03
CA PHE A 80 -4.70 -7.43 9.86
C PHE A 80 -4.85 -6.09 9.14
N LEU A 81 -6.08 -5.58 9.01
CA LEU A 81 -6.32 -4.26 8.45
C LEU A 81 -5.61 -3.18 9.26
N ARG A 82 -5.76 -3.18 10.59
CA ARG A 82 -5.10 -2.22 11.47
C ARG A 82 -3.57 -2.31 11.38
N LYS A 83 -3.01 -3.52 11.45
CA LYS A 83 -1.55 -3.73 11.33
C LYS A 83 -1.02 -3.24 9.98
N LYS A 84 -1.69 -3.55 8.87
CA LYS A 84 -1.25 -3.10 7.54
C LYS A 84 -1.35 -1.59 7.40
N TRP A 85 -2.40 -0.98 7.93
CA TRP A 85 -2.55 0.47 7.89
C TRP A 85 -1.45 1.17 8.69
N GLN A 86 -1.16 0.72 9.91
CA GLN A 86 -0.05 1.25 10.71
C GLN A 86 1.29 1.14 9.99
N ALA A 87 1.53 0.04 9.25
CA ALA A 87 2.75 -0.15 8.47
C ALA A 87 2.82 0.72 7.18
N ASN A 88 1.70 1.30 6.75
CA ASN A 88 1.60 2.05 5.48
C ASN A 88 0.86 3.38 5.69
N GLU A 89 0.93 3.97 6.89
CA GLU A 89 0.13 5.16 7.25
C GLU A 89 0.40 6.33 6.30
N THR A 90 1.65 6.50 5.87
CA THR A 90 2.08 7.56 4.95
C THR A 90 1.51 7.43 3.53
N ALA A 91 1.05 6.25 3.14
CA ALA A 91 0.48 5.99 1.82
C ALA A 91 -1.04 6.25 1.75
N VAL A 92 -1.68 6.49 2.90
CA VAL A 92 -3.13 6.63 3.05
C VAL A 92 -3.50 8.08 3.33
N GLN A 93 -4.22 8.72 2.40
CA GLN A 93 -4.65 10.12 2.52
C GLN A 93 -6.15 10.28 2.80
N SER A 94 -6.92 9.19 2.71
CA SER A 94 -8.36 9.12 2.98
C SER A 94 -8.78 7.72 3.39
N VAL A 95 -10.02 7.55 3.87
CA VAL A 95 -10.62 6.24 4.14
C VAL A 95 -10.80 5.40 2.87
N ARG A 96 -11.08 6.05 1.73
CA ARG A 96 -11.13 5.38 0.42
C ARG A 96 -9.76 4.86 0.00
N ASP A 97 -8.71 5.65 0.21
CA ASP A 97 -7.32 5.23 0.02
C ASP A 97 -6.96 4.02 0.89
N PHE A 98 -7.45 3.97 2.13
CA PHE A 98 -7.27 2.81 3.00
C PHE A 98 -7.92 1.56 2.38
N ILE A 99 -9.14 1.66 1.87
CA ILE A 99 -9.80 0.53 1.20
C ILE A 99 -8.97 0.08 -0.01
N ASP A 100 -8.60 0.99 -0.89
CA ASP A 100 -7.92 0.68 -2.15
C ASP A 100 -6.53 0.09 -1.92
N LYS A 101 -5.72 0.74 -1.07
CA LYS A 101 -4.30 0.42 -0.89
C LYS A 101 -4.06 -0.65 0.16
N ILE A 102 -4.95 -0.78 1.16
CA ILE A 102 -4.78 -1.67 2.31
C ILE A 102 -5.76 -2.83 2.29
N GLY A 103 -7.04 -2.53 2.10
CA GLY A 103 -8.16 -3.47 2.28
C GLY A 103 -8.57 -4.29 1.07
N SER A 104 -8.01 -4.02 -0.12
CA SER A 104 -8.51 -4.62 -1.38
C SER A 104 -7.68 -5.79 -1.91
N PHE A 105 -6.35 -5.76 -1.78
CA PHE A 105 -5.50 -6.79 -2.37
C PHE A 105 -4.18 -7.00 -1.63
N SER A 106 -3.53 -8.14 -1.92
CA SER A 106 -2.22 -8.49 -1.39
C SER A 106 -1.11 -7.88 -2.25
N SER A 107 -0.38 -6.89 -1.73
CA SER A 107 0.80 -6.34 -2.42
C SER A 107 1.85 -7.40 -2.76
N THR A 108 1.97 -8.46 -1.95
CA THR A 108 2.92 -9.57 -2.18
C THR A 108 2.56 -10.44 -3.38
N SER A 109 1.27 -10.59 -3.71
CA SER A 109 0.80 -11.56 -4.72
C SER A 109 -0.05 -10.94 -5.83
N GLY A 110 -0.43 -9.67 -5.71
CA GLY A 110 -1.35 -8.97 -6.61
C GLY A 110 -2.80 -9.42 -6.54
N LYS A 111 -3.13 -10.47 -5.77
CA LYS A 111 -4.48 -11.05 -5.75
C LYS A 111 -5.45 -10.22 -4.89
N PRO A 112 -6.70 -10.01 -5.36
CA PRO A 112 -7.73 -9.39 -4.54
C PRO A 112 -8.05 -10.27 -3.33
N TYR A 113 -8.40 -9.63 -2.22
CA TYR A 113 -9.00 -10.33 -1.08
C TYR A 113 -10.47 -10.59 -1.39
N LEU A 114 -10.97 -11.72 -0.90
CA LEU A 114 -12.37 -12.08 -1.02
C LEU A 114 -13.00 -12.17 0.36
N ILE A 115 -14.31 -12.01 0.42
CA ILE A 115 -15.13 -12.20 1.60
C ILE A 115 -16.25 -13.15 1.21
N ARG A 116 -16.35 -14.26 1.93
CA ARG A 116 -17.48 -15.17 1.83
C ARG A 116 -18.56 -14.70 2.79
N LEU A 117 -19.72 -14.39 2.23
CA LEU A 117 -20.91 -13.95 2.93
C LEU A 117 -21.66 -15.16 3.54
N PRO A 118 -22.63 -14.93 4.44
CA PRO A 118 -23.40 -16.00 5.08
C PRO A 118 -24.19 -16.87 4.09
N ASP A 119 -24.57 -16.30 2.94
CA ASP A 119 -25.24 -16.99 1.84
C ASP A 119 -24.30 -17.84 0.97
N GLY A 120 -23.01 -17.89 1.32
CA GLY A 120 -21.97 -18.64 0.63
C GLY A 120 -21.36 -17.93 -0.58
N ARG A 121 -21.88 -16.76 -0.99
CA ARG A 121 -21.30 -15.99 -2.10
C ARG A 121 -19.97 -15.37 -1.70
N GLU A 122 -19.03 -15.35 -2.64
CA GLU A 122 -17.76 -14.64 -2.48
C GLU A 122 -17.82 -13.31 -3.23
N VAL A 123 -17.48 -12.24 -2.52
CA VAL A 123 -17.36 -10.88 -3.06
C VAL A 123 -15.94 -10.37 -2.85
N GLN A 124 -15.48 -9.41 -3.66
CA GLN A 124 -14.20 -8.77 -3.36
C GLN A 124 -14.31 -7.93 -2.08
N SER A 125 -13.24 -7.93 -1.30
CA SER A 125 -13.14 -7.14 -0.06
C SER A 125 -13.34 -5.65 -0.32
N SER A 126 -12.89 -5.12 -1.47
CA SER A 126 -13.12 -3.74 -1.90
C SER A 126 -14.61 -3.37 -1.89
N HIS A 127 -15.45 -4.16 -2.57
CA HIS A 127 -16.89 -3.93 -2.66
C HIS A 127 -17.57 -3.98 -1.30
N PHE A 128 -17.21 -4.96 -0.48
CA PHE A 128 -17.74 -5.08 0.88
C PHE A 128 -17.36 -3.87 1.74
N LEU A 129 -16.09 -3.48 1.75
CA LEU A 129 -15.61 -2.36 2.56
C LEU A 129 -16.18 -1.02 2.10
N LEU A 130 -16.43 -0.84 0.80
CA LEU A 130 -17.11 0.35 0.28
C LEU A 130 -18.56 0.42 0.75
N ALA A 131 -19.27 -0.70 0.81
CA ALA A 131 -20.63 -0.74 1.36
C ALA A 131 -20.64 -0.39 2.86
N GLU A 132 -19.72 -0.96 3.65
CA GLU A 132 -19.55 -0.60 5.06
C GLU A 132 -19.17 0.88 5.25
N LEU A 133 -18.37 1.44 4.34
CA LEU A 133 -18.00 2.85 4.36
C LEU A 133 -19.20 3.75 4.08
N GLU A 134 -20.09 3.37 3.17
CA GLU A 134 -21.31 4.12 2.89
C GLU A 134 -22.15 4.29 4.16
N ASP A 135 -22.35 3.22 4.93
CA ASP A 135 -23.03 3.28 6.22
C ASP A 135 -22.30 4.22 7.21
N VAL A 136 -20.97 4.13 7.29
CA VAL A 136 -20.15 5.01 8.15
C VAL A 136 -20.29 6.48 7.73
N GLU A 137 -20.31 6.78 6.43
CA GLU A 137 -20.46 8.14 5.91
C GLU A 137 -21.88 8.68 6.10
N ASN A 138 -22.90 7.84 5.97
CA ASN A 138 -24.29 8.22 6.25
C ASN A 138 -24.50 8.58 7.73
N GLU A 139 -23.93 7.78 8.63
CA GLU A 139 -23.91 8.08 10.07
C GLU A 139 -23.14 9.37 10.36
N TRP A 140 -21.98 9.56 9.70
CA TRP A 140 -21.17 10.76 9.83
C TRP A 140 -21.93 12.03 9.43
N ASN A 141 -22.73 11.96 8.36
CA ASN A 141 -23.48 13.11 7.84
C ASN A 141 -24.85 13.32 8.52
N SER A 142 -25.20 12.50 9.52
CA SER A 142 -26.49 12.60 10.19
C SER A 142 -26.56 13.85 11.10
N PRO A 143 -27.69 14.59 11.14
CA PRO A 143 -27.82 15.85 11.88
C PRO A 143 -27.53 15.80 13.39
N GLY A 144 -27.42 14.59 13.96
CA GLY A 144 -27.11 14.37 15.37
C GLY A 144 -25.65 14.02 15.69
N ASP A 145 -24.77 13.78 14.69
CA ASP A 145 -23.35 13.52 14.97
C ASP A 145 -22.59 14.85 15.09
N LEU A 146 -22.26 15.23 16.33
CA LEU A 146 -21.53 16.46 16.66
C LEU A 146 -20.10 16.51 16.09
N ARG A 147 -19.62 15.42 15.48
CA ARG A 147 -18.29 15.29 14.87
C ARG A 147 -18.20 15.73 13.41
N SER A 148 -19.36 16.00 12.79
CA SER A 148 -19.46 16.43 11.40
C SER A 148 -19.16 17.91 11.16
N GLN A 149 -19.00 18.69 12.24
CA GLN A 149 -18.78 20.15 12.22
C GLN A 149 -17.30 20.53 12.39
#